data_AF-A0A7V2Y962-F1
#
_entry.id   AF-A0A7V2Y962-F1
#
_cell.length_a   1.000
_cell.length_b   1.000
_cell.length_c   1.000
_cell.angle_alpha   90.00
_cell.angle_beta   90.00
_cell.angle_gamma   90.00
#
_symmetry.space_group_name_H-M   'P 1'
#
loop_
_entity.id
_entity.type
_entity.pdbx_description
1 polymer ?
#
loop_
_entity_poly.entity_id
_entity_poly.type
_entity_poly.pdbx_seq_one_letter_code
_entity_poly.pdbx_strand_id
1 'polypeptide(L)' 'MGMDRTVLAEMQKKLQRELAERERKTLEYWRAEVEKVYKRRHENMASLQLELKNLMERMDNRMRILRKEAEI' A
#
# COMPACT_ATOMS: atom_id res chain seq x y z
N MET A 1 30.25 -17.42 19.27
CA MET A 1 28.90 -17.33 19.89
C MET A 1 27.90 -17.22 18.75
N GLY A 2 27.19 -18.31 18.45
CA GLY A 2 26.13 -18.29 17.44
C GLY A 2 24.94 -17.50 17.96
N MET A 3 24.27 -16.76 17.08
CA MET A 3 23.05 -16.04 17.41
C MET A 3 22.04 -17.02 18.05
N ASP A 4 21.58 -16.71 19.25
CA ASP A 4 20.67 -17.59 20.00
C ASP A 4 19.38 -17.81 19.18
N ARG A 5 18.97 -19.08 19.02
CA ARG A 5 17.76 -19.46 18.28
C ARG A 5 16.51 -18.74 18.79
N THR A 6 16.47 -18.40 20.07
CA THR A 6 15.38 -17.64 20.67
C THR A 6 15.32 -16.21 20.15
N VAL A 7 16.48 -15.53 20.08
CA VAL A 7 16.60 -14.18 19.52
C VAL A 7 16.20 -14.14 18.04
N LEU A 8 16.61 -15.15 17.26
CA LEU A 8 16.21 -15.27 15.85
C LEU A 8 14.69 -15.41 15.68
N ALA A 9 14.04 -16.23 16.51
CA ALA A 9 12.60 -16.43 16.47
C ALA A 9 11.82 -15.16 16.84
N GLU A 10 12.28 -14.42 17.85
CA GLU A 10 11.67 -13.14 18.25
C GLU A 10 11.82 -12.08 17.16
N MET A 11 13.01 -11.99 16.54
CA MET A 11 13.25 -11.09 15.40
C MET A 11 12.33 -11.41 14.22
N GLN A 12 12.19 -12.69 13.86
CA GLN A 12 11.30 -13.12 12.79
C GLN A 12 9.84 -12.75 13.10
N LYS A 13 9.38 -12.96 14.33
CA LYS A 13 8.01 -12.61 14.75
C LYS A 13 7.77 -11.10 14.69
N LYS A 14 8.75 -10.29 15.09
CA LYS A 14 8.66 -8.83 15.00
C LYS A 14 8.58 -8.38 13.55
N LEU A 15 9.44 -8.91 12.68
CA LEU A 15 9.42 -8.61 11.25
C LEU A 15 8.08 -8.94 10.60
N GLN A 16 7.52 -10.12 10.89
CA GLN A 16 6.20 -10.52 10.36
C GLN A 16 5.09 -9.56 10.80
N ARG A 17 5.10 -9.10 12.06
CA ARG A 17 4.15 -8.11 12.56
C ARG A 17 4.28 -6.76 11.84
N GLU A 18 5.52 -6.30 11.63
CA GLU A 18 5.78 -5.05 10.93
C GLU A 18 5.35 -5.11 9.45
N LEU A 19 5.58 -6.24 8.78
CA LEU A 19 5.12 -6.47 7.41
C LEU A 19 3.58 -6.46 7.33
N ALA A 20 2.91 -7.21 8.21
CA ALA A 20 1.45 -7.24 8.25
C ALA A 20 0.84 -5.86 8.54
N GLU A 21 1.44 -5.09 9.45
CA GLU A 21 0.96 -3.74 9.77
C GLU A 21 1.18 -2.76 8.60
N ARG A 22 2.31 -2.88 7.89
CA ARG A 22 2.57 -2.09 6.67
C ARG A 22 1.57 -2.42 5.56
N GLU A 23 1.28 -3.69 5.36
CA GLU A 23 0.27 -4.15 4.39
C GLU A 23 -1.12 -3.61 4.75
N ARG A 24 -1.54 -3.77 6.01
CA ARG A 24 -2.82 -3.25 6.52
C ARG A 24 -2.97 -1.76 6.26
N LYS A 25 -1.97 -0.94 6.63
CA LYS A 25 -1.98 0.52 6.39
C LYS A 25 -2.06 0.86 4.92
N THR A 26 -1.37 0.10 4.06
CA THR A 26 -1.38 0.32 2.62
C THR A 26 -2.77 0.05 2.04
N LEU A 27 -3.42 -1.05 2.45
CA LEU A 27 -4.77 -1.38 2.04
C LEU A 27 -5.81 -0.38 2.54
N GLU A 28 -5.71 0.05 3.81
CA GLU A 28 -6.61 1.06 4.37
C GLU A 28 -6.54 2.39 3.63
N TYR A 29 -5.33 2.84 3.31
CA TYR A 29 -5.13 4.05 2.52
C TYR A 29 -5.82 3.93 1.15
N TRP A 30 -5.53 2.88 0.38
CA TRP A 30 -6.10 2.75 -0.96
C TRP A 30 -7.61 2.52 -0.94
N ARG A 31 -8.14 1.80 0.06
CA ARG A 31 -9.58 1.67 0.27
C ARG A 31 -10.23 3.03 0.49
N ALA A 32 -9.63 3.89 1.33
CA ALA A 32 -10.14 5.23 1.58
C ALA A 32 -10.11 6.11 0.31
N GLU A 33 -9.06 5.98 -0.51
CA GLU A 33 -8.97 6.68 -1.80
C GLU A 33 -10.03 6.22 -2.80
N VAL A 34 -10.30 4.91 -2.90
CA VAL A 34 -11.41 4.36 -3.70
C VAL A 34 -12.75 4.87 -3.19
N GLU A 35 -12.95 4.88 -1.88
CA GLU A 35 -14.18 5.35 -1.26
C GLU A 35 -14.47 6.84 -1.55
N LYS A 36 -13.42 7.68 -1.66
CA LYS A 36 -13.57 9.07 -2.11
C LYS A 36 -14.09 9.17 -3.54
N VAL A 37 -13.57 8.36 -4.47
CA VAL A 37 -14.05 8.33 -5.86
C VAL A 37 -15.49 7.82 -5.90
N TYR A 38 -15.82 6.77 -5.14
CA TYR A 38 -17.15 6.20 -5.08
C TYR A 38 -18.22 7.16 -4.52
N LYS A 39 -17.90 7.90 -3.45
CA LYS A 39 -18.84 8.83 -2.79
C LYS A 39 -19.03 10.14 -3.55
N ARG A 40 -18.17 10.44 -4.52
CA ARG A 40 -18.26 11.70 -5.27
C ARG A 40 -19.45 11.67 -6.21
N ARG A 41 -20.16 12.80 -6.31
CA ARG A 41 -21.23 12.97 -7.30
C ARG A 41 -20.61 13.27 -8.66
N HIS A 42 -20.52 12.25 -9.51
CA HIS A 42 -20.04 12.38 -10.89
C HIS A 42 -21.16 12.92 -11.78
N GLU A 43 -20.86 13.92 -12.60
CA GLU A 43 -21.84 14.54 -13.50
C GLU A 43 -22.12 13.66 -14.73
N ASN A 44 -21.14 12.85 -15.13
CA ASN A 44 -21.24 11.93 -16.26
C ASN A 44 -20.23 10.78 -16.12
N MET A 45 -20.31 9.82 -17.03
CA MET A 45 -19.40 8.66 -17.02
C MET A 45 -17.93 9.05 -17.27
N ALA A 46 -17.68 10.08 -18.10
CA ALA A 46 -16.33 10.52 -18.42
C ALA A 46 -15.62 11.11 -17.19
N SER A 47 -16.32 11.86 -16.34
CA SER A 47 -15.75 12.37 -15.08
C SER A 47 -15.37 11.25 -14.12
N LEU A 48 -16.18 10.19 -14.02
CA LEU A 48 -15.84 9.01 -13.23
C LEU A 48 -14.59 8.29 -13.78
N GLN A 49 -14.53 8.09 -15.10
CA GLN A 49 -13.39 7.45 -15.76
C GLN A 49 -12.09 8.24 -15.53
N LEU A 50 -12.16 9.57 -15.59
CA LEU A 50 -11.01 10.43 -15.33
C LEU A 50 -10.52 10.29 -13.88
N GLU A 51 -11.42 10.25 -12.90
CA GLU A 51 -11.03 10.08 -11.50
C GLU A 51 -10.44 8.70 -11.19
N LEU A 52 -11.01 7.65 -11.78
CA LEU A 52 -10.43 6.31 -11.69
C LEU A 52 -9.04 6.25 -12.33
N LYS A 53 -8.86 6.88 -13.49
CA LYS A 53 -7.55 6.98 -14.15
C LYS A 53 -6.53 7.69 -13.25
N ASN A 54 -6.90 8.83 -12.69
CA ASN A 54 -6.03 9.58 -11.77
C ASN A 54 -5.66 8.75 -10.53
N LEU A 55 -6.61 7.96 -9.99
CA LEU A 55 -6.35 7.06 -8.88
C LEU A 55 -5.33 5.97 -9.26
N MET A 56 -5.50 5.32 -10.41
CA MET A 56 -4.58 4.30 -10.92
C MET A 56 -3.18 4.88 -11.16
N GLU A 57 -3.06 6.08 -11.73
CA GLU A 57 -1.77 6.74 -11.94
C GLU A 57 -1.04 7.04 -10.61
N ARG A 58 -1.78 7.38 -9.54
CA ARG A 58 -1.18 7.52 -8.20
C ARG A 58 -0.66 6.17 -7.68
N MET A 59 -1.41 5.09 -7.88
CA MET A 59 -0.98 3.73 -7.50
C MET A 59 0.28 3.33 -8.26
N ASP A 60 0.32 3.52 -9.58
CA ASP A 60 1.46 3.22 -10.44
C ASP A 60 2.70 4.00 -10.04
N ASN A 61 2.55 5.30 -9.75
CA ASN A 61 3.62 6.13 -9.25
C ASN A 61 4.17 5.61 -7.92
N ARG A 62 3.30 5.22 -6.98
CA ARG A 62 3.75 4.67 -5.70
C ARG A 62 4.47 3.33 -5.91
N MET A 63 3.95 2.44 -6.75
CA MET A 63 4.62 1.17 -7.08
C MET A 63 5.97 1.39 -7.74
N ARG A 64 6.11 2.36 -8.64
CA ARG A 64 7.38 2.72 -9.28
C ARG A 64 8.41 3.21 -8.26
N ILE A 65 8.01 4.05 -7.31
CA ILE A 65 8.90 4.52 -6.25
C ILE A 65 9.32 3.36 -5.35
N LEU A 66 8.37 2.53 -4.92
CA LEU A 66 8.66 1.37 -4.07
C LEU A 66 9.60 0.35 -4.74
N ARG A 67 9.46 0.13 -6.05
CA ARG A 67 10.40 -0.70 -6.82
C ARG A 67 11.81 -0.13 -6.79
N LYS A 68 11.96 1.18 -7.03
CA LYS A 68 13.26 1.85 -6.94
C LYS A 68 13.87 1.77 -5.54
N GLU A 69 13.07 1.93 -4.49
CA GLU A 69 13.52 1.81 -3.09
C GLU A 69 13.96 0.38 -2.74
N ALA A 70 13.42 -0.65 -3.40
CA ALA A 70 13.79 -2.05 -3.18
C ALA A 70 15.04 -2.51 -3.96
N GLU A 71 15.41 -1.77 -5.01
CA GLU A 71 16.61 -2.01 -5.84
C GLU A 71 17.86 -1.30 -5.30
N ILE A 72 17.72 -0.46 -4.26
CA ILE A 72 18.79 0.25 -3.55
C ILE A 72 19.09 -0.48 -2.24
#